data_AF-A0A3N4KKG6-F1
#
_entry.id   AF-A0A3N4KKG6-F1
#
_cell.length_a   1.000
_cell.length_b   1.000
_cell.length_c   1.000
_cell.angle_alpha   90.00
_cell.angle_beta   90.00
_cell.angle_gamma   90.00
#
_symmetry.space_group_name_H-M   'P 1'
#
loop_
_entity.id
_entity.type
_entity.pdbx_description
1 polymer ?
#
loop_
_entity_poly.entity_id
_entity_poly.type
_entity_poly.pdbx_seq_one_letter_code
_entity_poly.pdbx_strand_id
1 'polypeptide(L)'
;MKELADIKDVESDIYASQISDRQSLIKTVTAWGTKTKLLEAEIHSIEDGDEGRRMEALRTEKGELEAEIQRIRVHLAKMEDKLAAVSIQLAEGESVVGAKTSSYKAALAALKTKTSALLASHRYATPATAVESWTRECEALSEKQSQAGDEGGALRDGILLWEDTLQLVGGFEELLRAHMATAAGAGAGTGKRVSTADVKARILQDIEETIAKLEEILALAEAKNWKLLCCCVGAELQVFLEGREVMKKSM
;
A
#
# COMPACT_ATOMS: atom_id res chain seq x y z
N MET A 1 12.67 135.15 52.35
CA MET A 1 11.29 135.19 51.80
C MET A 1 11.28 135.32 50.29
N LYS A 2 11.99 136.26 49.65
CA LYS A 2 12.09 136.35 48.17
C LYS A 2 12.72 135.11 47.52
N GLU A 3 13.91 134.69 47.97
CA GLU A 3 14.60 133.51 47.40
C GLU A 3 13.80 132.20 47.54
N LEU A 4 12.97 132.09 48.58
CA LEU A 4 12.10 130.91 48.78
C LEU A 4 10.88 130.93 47.84
N ALA A 5 10.40 132.12 47.46
CA ALA A 5 9.36 132.28 46.46
C ALA A 5 9.90 131.96 45.06
N ASP A 6 11.09 132.46 44.72
CA ASP A 6 11.74 132.16 43.43
C ASP A 6 12.04 130.66 43.27
N ILE A 7 12.49 129.98 44.33
CA ILE A 7 12.67 128.52 44.31
C ILE A 7 11.33 127.81 44.15
N LYS A 8 10.25 128.29 44.78
CA LYS A 8 8.91 127.72 44.64
C LYS A 8 8.30 127.94 43.25
N ASP A 9 8.63 129.06 42.60
CA ASP A 9 8.22 129.33 41.22
C ASP A 9 8.97 128.40 40.25
N VAL A 10 10.29 128.23 40.41
CA VAL A 10 11.07 127.26 39.62
C VAL A 10 10.61 125.82 39.87
N GLU A 11 10.31 125.46 41.12
CA GLU A 11 9.78 124.14 41.47
C GLU A 11 8.40 123.92 40.83
N SER A 12 7.54 124.96 40.82
CA SER A 12 6.25 124.94 40.14
C SER A 12 6.39 124.76 38.62
N ASP A 13 7.36 125.43 37.99
CA ASP A 13 7.64 125.29 36.56
C ASP A 13 8.17 123.90 36.19
N ILE A 14 9.04 123.31 37.03
CA ILE A 14 9.51 121.93 36.86
C ILE A 14 8.35 120.96 37.00
N TYR A 15 7.48 121.13 38.00
CA TYR A 15 6.29 120.29 38.13
C TYR A 15 5.34 120.48 36.94
N ALA A 16 5.16 121.69 36.42
CA ALA A 16 4.33 121.95 35.26
C ALA A 16 4.86 121.25 33.99
N SER A 17 6.18 121.32 33.74
CA SER A 17 6.85 120.57 32.66
C SER A 17 6.65 119.07 32.82
N GLN A 18 6.91 118.56 34.03
CA GLN A 18 6.79 117.14 34.34
C GLN A 18 5.36 116.59 34.27
N ILE A 19 4.37 117.42 34.59
CA ILE A 19 2.95 117.10 34.44
C ILE A 19 2.59 117.06 32.96
N SER A 20 3.06 118.03 32.16
CA SER A 20 2.85 118.07 30.70
C SER A 20 3.43 116.82 30.02
N ASP A 21 4.66 116.45 30.34
CA ASP A 21 5.32 115.27 29.77
C ASP A 21 4.57 113.98 30.12
N ARG A 22 4.20 113.81 31.40
CA ARG A 22 3.41 112.64 31.83
C ARG A 22 2.01 112.62 31.22
N GLN A 23 1.37 113.77 31.03
CA GLN A 23 0.10 113.85 30.31
C GLN A 23 0.24 113.43 28.85
N SER A 24 1.35 113.74 28.18
CA SER A 24 1.61 113.27 26.82
C SER A 24 1.80 111.76 26.76
N LEU A 25 2.54 111.17 27.71
CA LEU A 25 2.75 109.73 27.83
C LEU A 25 1.45 108.99 28.16
N ILE A 26 0.62 109.54 29.06
CA ILE A 26 -0.70 108.97 29.35
C ILE A 26 -1.56 108.97 28.08
N LYS A 27 -1.54 110.04 27.29
CA LYS A 27 -2.28 110.09 26.01
C LYS A 27 -1.78 109.05 25.01
N THR A 28 -0.48 108.84 24.87
CA THR A 28 0.04 107.83 23.93
C THR A 28 -0.24 106.41 24.41
N VAL A 29 -0.03 106.11 25.68
CA VAL A 29 -0.27 104.78 26.27
C VAL A 29 -1.77 104.44 26.24
N THR A 30 -2.64 105.39 26.54
CA THR A 30 -4.10 105.17 26.41
C THR A 30 -4.51 104.92 24.96
N ALA A 31 -3.96 105.67 24.00
CA ALA A 31 -4.21 105.46 22.57
C ALA A 31 -3.66 104.12 22.05
N TRP A 32 -2.54 103.62 22.59
CA TRP A 32 -2.05 102.28 22.28
C TRP A 32 -2.91 101.20 22.94
N GLY A 33 -3.31 101.40 24.19
CA GLY A 33 -4.19 100.47 24.90
C GLY A 33 -5.55 100.29 24.21
N THR A 34 -6.12 101.35 23.62
CA THR A 34 -7.35 101.22 22.82
C THR A 34 -7.11 100.48 21.51
N LYS A 35 -5.98 100.73 20.82
CA LYS A 35 -5.61 99.99 19.61
C LYS A 35 -5.37 98.51 19.88
N THR A 36 -4.67 98.17 20.96
CA THR A 36 -4.43 96.76 21.34
C THR A 36 -5.73 96.03 21.59
N LYS A 37 -6.65 96.62 22.37
CA LYS A 37 -7.98 96.04 22.62
C LYS A 37 -8.80 95.83 21.34
N LEU A 38 -8.73 96.79 20.40
CA LEU A 38 -9.39 96.67 19.10
C LEU A 38 -8.81 95.53 18.27
N LEU A 39 -7.48 95.41 18.22
CA LEU A 39 -6.81 94.32 17.50
C LEU A 39 -7.12 92.96 18.14
N GLU A 40 -7.11 92.86 19.48
CA GLU A 40 -7.49 91.64 20.19
C GLU A 40 -8.93 91.23 19.92
N ALA A 41 -9.86 92.20 19.90
CA ALA A 41 -11.26 91.95 19.56
C ALA A 41 -11.44 91.51 18.10
N GLU A 42 -10.71 92.11 17.16
CA GLU A 42 -10.77 91.73 15.74
C GLU A 42 -10.18 90.34 15.52
N ILE A 43 -9.06 89.99 16.19
CA ILE A 43 -8.48 88.64 16.15
C ILE A 43 -9.48 87.62 16.68
N HIS A 44 -10.11 87.88 17.84
CA HIS A 44 -11.17 87.00 18.36
C HIS A 44 -12.35 86.91 17.38
N SER A 45 -12.77 88.01 16.75
CA SER A 45 -13.86 87.99 15.77
C SER A 45 -13.52 87.17 14.52
N ILE A 46 -12.23 87.07 14.14
CA ILE A 46 -11.78 86.27 13.00
C ILE A 46 -11.69 84.78 13.38
N GLU A 47 -11.18 84.48 14.57
CA GLU A 47 -11.06 83.11 15.09
C GLU A 47 -12.42 82.49 15.42
N ASP A 48 -13.31 83.25 16.06
CA ASP A 48 -14.68 82.83 16.39
C ASP A 48 -15.67 83.03 15.22
N GLY A 49 -15.24 83.76 14.19
CA GLY A 49 -15.99 83.98 12.97
C GLY A 49 -16.22 82.69 12.17
N ASP A 50 -16.99 82.81 11.09
CA ASP A 50 -17.31 81.67 10.23
C ASP A 50 -16.06 81.08 9.55
N GLU A 51 -15.09 81.92 9.19
CA GLU A 51 -13.82 81.48 8.58
C GLU A 51 -12.96 80.66 9.56
N GLY A 52 -12.84 81.10 10.82
CA GLY A 52 -12.08 80.39 11.85
C GLY A 52 -12.71 79.03 12.20
N ARG A 53 -14.04 78.98 12.38
CA ARG A 53 -14.78 77.73 12.58
C ARG A 53 -14.68 76.78 11.38
N ARG A 54 -14.73 77.30 10.15
CA ARG A 54 -14.54 76.52 8.93
C ARG A 54 -13.14 75.94 8.84
N MET A 55 -12.11 76.73 9.17
CA MET A 55 -10.73 76.27 9.19
C MET A 55 -10.52 75.16 10.23
N GLU A 56 -11.11 75.29 11.41
CA GLU A 56 -11.02 74.23 12.43
C GLU A 56 -11.76 72.97 12.00
N ALA A 57 -12.96 73.09 11.42
CA ALA A 57 -13.68 71.95 10.85
C ALA A 57 -12.85 71.21 9.77
N LEU A 58 -12.26 71.94 8.82
CA LEU A 58 -11.37 71.36 7.81
C LEU A 58 -10.12 70.71 8.42
N ARG A 59 -9.60 71.26 9.52
CA ARG A 59 -8.46 70.69 10.25
C ARG A 59 -8.83 69.37 10.90
N THR A 60 -10.01 69.29 11.51
CA THR A 60 -10.54 68.04 12.09
C THR A 60 -10.78 66.99 11.01
N GLU A 61 -11.45 67.35 9.91
CA GLU A 61 -11.72 66.44 8.78
C GLU A 61 -10.41 65.93 8.16
N LYS A 62 -9.43 66.82 7.95
CA LYS A 62 -8.09 66.42 7.48
C LYS A 62 -7.45 65.41 8.42
N GLY A 63 -7.51 65.62 9.74
CA GLY A 63 -6.97 64.70 10.72
C GLY A 63 -7.65 63.33 10.69
N GLU A 64 -8.98 63.30 10.54
CA GLU A 64 -9.76 62.06 10.39
C GLU A 64 -9.38 61.30 9.11
N LEU A 65 -9.25 62.01 7.98
CA LEU A 65 -8.82 61.42 6.70
C LEU A 65 -7.38 60.88 6.77
N GLU A 66 -6.46 61.61 7.40
CA GLU A 66 -5.08 61.13 7.61
C GLU A 66 -5.05 59.85 8.47
N ALA A 67 -5.87 59.78 9.51
CA ALA A 67 -6.00 58.60 10.35
C ALA A 67 -6.61 57.40 9.60
N GLU A 68 -7.61 57.62 8.74
CA GLU A 68 -8.20 56.57 7.90
C GLU A 68 -7.20 56.07 6.85
N ILE A 69 -6.50 56.97 6.16
CA ILE A 69 -5.44 56.63 5.20
C ILE A 69 -4.39 55.75 5.88
N GLN A 70 -3.99 56.09 7.11
CA GLN A 70 -2.99 55.32 7.83
C GLN A 70 -3.53 53.95 8.26
N ARG A 71 -4.80 53.85 8.69
CA ARG A 71 -5.45 52.56 8.97
C ARG A 71 -5.50 51.66 7.73
N ILE A 72 -5.87 52.21 6.58
CA ILE A 72 -5.91 51.47 5.31
C ILE A 72 -4.50 51.02 4.90
N ARG A 73 -3.48 51.88 5.03
CA ARG A 73 -2.09 51.51 4.72
C ARG A 73 -1.59 50.35 5.57
N VAL A 74 -1.87 50.38 6.88
CA VAL A 74 -1.52 49.27 7.78
C VAL A 74 -2.28 47.99 7.39
N HIS A 75 -3.55 48.11 7.00
CA HIS A 75 -4.33 46.96 6.53
C HIS A 75 -3.77 46.40 5.21
N LEU A 76 -3.39 47.26 4.27
CA LEU A 76 -2.78 46.88 2.99
C LEU A 76 -1.48 46.12 3.23
N ALA A 77 -0.57 46.66 4.06
CA ALA A 77 0.68 45.99 4.40
C ALA A 77 0.43 44.58 5.00
N LYS A 78 -0.56 44.45 5.90
CA LYS A 78 -0.96 43.13 6.44
C LYS A 78 -1.47 42.18 5.37
N MET A 79 -2.17 42.67 4.35
CA MET A 79 -2.67 41.85 3.24
C MET A 79 -1.55 41.47 2.27
N GLU A 80 -0.61 42.37 2.01
CA GLU A 80 0.60 42.10 1.23
C GLU A 80 1.46 41.02 1.89
N ASP A 81 1.68 41.12 3.21
CA ASP A 81 2.41 40.10 3.99
C ASP A 81 1.71 38.73 3.91
N LYS A 82 0.38 38.70 4.02
CA LYS A 82 -0.41 37.46 3.86
C LYS A 82 -0.31 36.90 2.45
N LEU A 83 -0.37 37.75 1.43
CA LEU A 83 -0.25 37.32 0.03
C LEU A 83 1.14 36.74 -0.22
N ALA A 84 2.20 37.37 0.28
CA ALA A 84 3.56 36.85 0.20
C ALA A 84 3.68 35.48 0.89
N ALA A 85 3.12 35.32 2.09
CA ALA A 85 3.11 34.04 2.82
C ALA A 85 2.36 32.94 2.06
N VAL A 86 1.17 33.24 1.53
CA VAL A 86 0.38 32.28 0.73
C VAL A 86 1.10 31.91 -0.56
N SER A 87 1.75 32.88 -1.21
CA SER A 87 2.52 32.64 -2.44
C SER A 87 3.67 31.66 -2.20
N ILE A 88 4.40 31.80 -1.07
CA ILE A 88 5.46 30.85 -0.67
C ILE A 88 4.87 29.44 -0.46
N GLN A 89 3.78 29.33 0.29
CA GLN A 89 3.11 28.04 0.53
C GLN A 89 2.62 27.39 -0.78
N LEU A 90 2.14 28.20 -1.73
CA LEU A 90 1.72 27.73 -3.04
C LEU A 90 2.92 27.14 -3.81
N ALA A 91 4.04 27.87 -3.88
CA ALA A 91 5.24 27.43 -4.55
C ALA A 91 5.83 26.14 -3.95
N GLU A 92 5.84 26.03 -2.61
CA GLU A 92 6.24 24.81 -1.91
C GLU A 92 5.31 23.63 -2.23
N GLY A 93 3.99 23.86 -2.21
CA GLY A 93 2.98 22.86 -2.56
C GLY A 93 3.11 22.38 -4.00
N GLU A 94 3.28 23.29 -4.96
CA GLU A 94 3.50 22.97 -6.37
C GLU A 94 4.78 22.15 -6.59
N SER A 95 5.86 22.49 -5.90
CA SER A 95 7.12 21.74 -5.94
C SER A 95 6.93 20.31 -5.42
N VAL A 96 6.25 20.13 -4.28
CA VAL A 96 5.97 18.80 -3.70
C VAL A 96 5.07 17.97 -4.63
N VAL A 97 4.00 18.56 -5.16
CA VAL A 97 3.09 17.89 -6.10
C VAL A 97 3.84 17.52 -7.38
N GLY A 98 4.68 18.42 -7.90
CA GLY A 98 5.53 18.17 -9.06
C GLY A 98 6.49 17.01 -8.85
N ALA A 99 7.19 16.98 -7.71
CA ALA A 99 8.10 15.91 -7.33
C ALA A 99 7.38 14.56 -7.20
N LYS A 100 6.26 14.51 -6.48
CA LYS A 100 5.45 13.28 -6.33
C LYS A 100 4.94 12.79 -7.67
N THR A 101 4.38 13.69 -8.48
CA THR A 101 3.85 13.34 -9.81
C THR A 101 4.96 12.80 -10.72
N SER A 102 6.14 13.40 -10.69
CA SER A 102 7.31 12.92 -11.45
C SER A 102 7.75 11.52 -11.00
N SER A 103 7.84 11.29 -9.68
CA SER A 103 8.19 9.99 -9.11
C SER A 103 7.17 8.90 -9.50
N TYR A 104 5.87 9.16 -9.37
CA TYR A 104 4.83 8.21 -9.76
C TYR A 104 4.82 7.96 -11.28
N LYS A 105 5.05 8.98 -12.12
CA LYS A 105 5.20 8.81 -13.57
C LYS A 105 6.41 7.93 -13.92
N ALA A 106 7.53 8.11 -13.24
CA ALA A 106 8.72 7.29 -13.43
C ALA A 106 8.49 5.83 -13.03
N ALA A 107 7.87 5.60 -11.86
CA ALA A 107 7.49 4.25 -11.41
C ALA A 107 6.51 3.57 -12.36
N LEU A 108 5.51 4.30 -12.87
CA LEU A 108 4.57 3.81 -13.87
C LEU A 108 5.27 3.43 -15.18
N ALA A 109 6.19 4.26 -15.65
CA ALA A 109 6.98 3.98 -16.85
C ALA A 109 7.84 2.72 -16.67
N ALA A 110 8.53 2.60 -15.53
CA ALA A 110 9.33 1.41 -15.19
C ALA A 110 8.47 0.13 -15.10
N LEU A 111 7.26 0.23 -14.54
CA LEU A 111 6.34 -0.92 -14.48
C LEU A 111 5.82 -1.30 -15.87
N LYS A 112 5.50 -0.31 -16.71
CA LYS A 112 5.07 -0.55 -18.10
C LYS A 112 6.17 -1.22 -18.91
N THR A 113 7.41 -0.78 -18.80
CA THR A 113 8.55 -1.40 -19.51
C THR A 113 8.82 -2.81 -18.99
N LYS A 114 8.75 -3.05 -17.67
CA LYS A 114 8.88 -4.40 -17.10
C LYS A 114 7.76 -5.32 -17.59
N THR A 115 6.52 -4.82 -17.61
CA THR A 115 5.36 -5.58 -18.08
C THR A 115 5.49 -5.91 -19.58
N SER A 116 5.84 -4.93 -20.41
CA SER A 116 6.01 -5.17 -21.85
C SER A 116 7.18 -6.12 -22.14
N ALA A 117 8.28 -6.06 -21.39
CA ALA A 117 9.39 -6.99 -21.51
C ALA A 117 8.99 -8.42 -21.15
N LEU A 118 8.24 -8.61 -20.05
CA LEU A 118 7.71 -9.92 -19.67
C LEU A 118 6.76 -10.48 -20.73
N LEU A 119 5.83 -9.66 -21.21
CA LEU A 119 4.89 -10.07 -22.25
C LEU A 119 5.60 -10.42 -23.56
N ALA A 120 6.61 -9.65 -23.97
CA ALA A 120 7.42 -9.95 -25.15
C ALA A 120 8.20 -11.26 -25.00
N SER A 121 8.79 -11.50 -23.83
CA SER A 121 9.51 -12.75 -23.52
C SER A 121 8.60 -13.98 -23.66
N HIS A 122 7.33 -13.85 -23.29
CA HIS A 122 6.35 -14.93 -23.35
C HIS A 122 5.40 -14.84 -24.56
N ARG A 123 5.70 -13.95 -25.53
CA ARG A 123 4.94 -13.75 -26.79
C ARG A 123 3.46 -13.43 -26.60
N TYR A 124 3.10 -12.75 -25.52
CA TYR A 124 1.74 -12.26 -25.28
C TYR A 124 1.58 -10.81 -25.72
N ALA A 125 0.44 -10.50 -26.33
CA ALA A 125 0.14 -9.14 -26.76
C ALA A 125 -0.33 -8.23 -25.60
N THR A 126 -1.08 -8.80 -24.65
CA THR A 126 -1.64 -8.04 -23.52
C THR A 126 -1.50 -8.81 -22.19
N PRO A 127 -1.49 -8.10 -21.04
CA PRO A 127 -1.49 -8.75 -19.73
C PRO A 127 -2.68 -9.66 -19.51
N ALA A 128 -3.88 -9.26 -19.98
CA ALA A 128 -5.10 -10.06 -19.82
C ALA A 128 -4.99 -11.42 -20.51
N THR A 129 -4.53 -11.44 -21.77
CA THR A 129 -4.32 -12.69 -22.51
C THR A 129 -3.25 -13.59 -21.89
N ALA A 130 -2.20 -13.00 -21.29
CA ALA A 130 -1.16 -13.78 -20.62
C ALA A 130 -1.68 -14.46 -19.35
N VAL A 131 -2.40 -13.70 -18.52
CA VAL A 131 -3.01 -14.21 -17.29
C VAL A 131 -3.99 -15.34 -17.60
N GLU A 132 -4.83 -15.16 -18.61
CA GLU A 132 -5.82 -16.17 -19.02
C GLU A 132 -5.16 -17.48 -19.49
N SER A 133 -4.10 -17.39 -20.32
CA SER A 133 -3.36 -18.58 -20.78
C SER A 133 -2.64 -19.27 -19.63
N TRP A 134 -1.91 -18.53 -18.79
CA TRP A 134 -1.19 -19.10 -17.65
C TRP A 134 -2.12 -19.71 -16.62
N THR A 135 -3.30 -19.14 -16.41
CA THR A 135 -4.31 -19.74 -15.51
C THR A 135 -4.75 -21.10 -16.04
N ARG A 136 -5.08 -21.21 -17.33
CA ARG A 136 -5.43 -22.50 -17.96
C ARG A 136 -4.26 -23.49 -17.93
N GLU A 137 -3.04 -23.03 -18.18
CA GLU A 137 -1.85 -23.87 -18.11
C GLU A 137 -1.63 -24.40 -16.68
N CYS A 138 -1.79 -23.56 -15.65
CA CYS A 138 -1.70 -23.98 -14.26
C CYS A 138 -2.78 -25.00 -13.90
N GLU A 139 -4.04 -24.79 -14.33
CA GLU A 139 -5.13 -25.75 -14.12
C GLU A 139 -4.83 -27.11 -14.78
N ALA A 140 -4.42 -27.10 -16.05
CA ALA A 140 -4.07 -28.32 -16.77
C ALA A 140 -2.86 -29.05 -16.18
N LEU A 141 -1.85 -28.30 -15.69
CA LEU A 141 -0.69 -28.88 -15.00
C LEU A 141 -1.07 -29.45 -13.63
N SER A 142 -1.96 -28.79 -12.90
CA SER A 142 -2.46 -29.27 -11.61
C SER A 142 -3.24 -30.58 -11.78
N GLU A 143 -4.07 -30.68 -12.82
CA GLU A 143 -4.80 -31.90 -13.13
C GLU A 143 -3.84 -33.05 -13.46
N LYS A 144 -2.85 -32.79 -14.34
CA LYS A 144 -1.81 -33.78 -14.67
C LYS A 144 -0.98 -34.19 -13.46
N GLN A 145 -0.69 -33.26 -12.54
CA GLN A 145 0.02 -33.55 -11.31
C GLN A 145 -0.80 -34.47 -10.39
N SER A 146 -2.11 -34.23 -10.27
CA SER A 146 -3.00 -35.11 -9.50
C SER A 146 -3.03 -36.51 -10.11
N GLN A 147 -3.26 -36.61 -11.42
CA GLN A 147 -3.28 -37.88 -12.15
C GLN A 147 -1.96 -38.65 -11.98
N ALA A 148 -0.81 -37.98 -12.15
CA ALA A 148 0.49 -38.59 -11.92
C ALA A 148 0.71 -39.03 -10.46
N GLY A 149 0.12 -38.30 -9.50
CA GLY A 149 0.11 -38.67 -8.09
C GLY A 149 -0.69 -39.94 -7.83
N ASP A 150 -1.90 -40.02 -8.38
CA ASP A 150 -2.80 -41.17 -8.27
C ASP A 150 -2.19 -42.41 -8.96
N GLU A 151 -1.65 -42.26 -10.17
CA GLU A 151 -0.92 -43.31 -10.88
C GLU A 151 0.32 -43.75 -10.11
N GLY A 152 1.09 -42.81 -9.55
CA GLY A 152 2.25 -43.12 -8.72
C GLY A 152 1.88 -43.87 -7.44
N GLY A 153 0.74 -43.56 -6.83
CA GLY A 153 0.18 -44.30 -5.70
C GLY A 153 -0.22 -45.72 -6.11
N ALA A 154 -0.98 -45.85 -7.20
CA ALA A 154 -1.39 -47.13 -7.77
C ALA A 154 -0.18 -48.03 -8.12
N LEU A 155 0.90 -47.46 -8.66
CA LEU A 155 2.12 -48.21 -8.97
C LEU A 155 2.85 -48.68 -7.72
N ARG A 156 2.96 -47.84 -6.67
CA ARG A 156 3.60 -48.26 -5.41
C ARG A 156 2.84 -49.37 -4.72
N ASP A 157 1.53 -49.22 -4.59
CA ASP A 157 0.70 -50.24 -3.95
C ASP A 157 0.59 -51.50 -4.84
N GLY A 158 0.59 -51.33 -6.16
CA GLY A 158 0.58 -52.42 -7.13
C GLY A 158 1.86 -53.24 -7.13
N ILE A 159 3.02 -52.62 -6.89
CA ILE A 159 4.30 -53.35 -6.71
C ILE A 159 4.23 -54.27 -5.50
N LEU A 160 3.63 -53.84 -4.39
CA LEU A 160 3.49 -54.69 -3.19
C LEU A 160 2.63 -55.94 -3.50
N LEU A 161 1.48 -55.76 -4.16
CA LEU A 161 0.63 -56.90 -4.56
C LEU A 161 1.31 -57.80 -5.61
N TRP A 162 2.13 -57.22 -6.49
CA TRP A 162 2.89 -58.00 -7.46
C TRP A 162 4.00 -58.83 -6.79
N GLU A 163 4.69 -58.27 -5.81
CA GLU A 163 5.67 -59.01 -5.00
C GLU A 163 5.01 -60.17 -4.26
N ASP A 164 3.82 -59.97 -3.68
CA ASP A 164 3.03 -61.04 -3.06
C ASP A 164 2.64 -62.13 -4.08
N THR A 165 2.27 -61.72 -5.30
CA THR A 165 1.96 -62.65 -6.40
C THR A 165 3.19 -63.48 -6.80
N LEU A 166 4.35 -62.85 -6.96
CA LEU A 166 5.60 -63.53 -7.28
C LEU A 166 6.02 -64.50 -6.17
N GLN A 167 5.83 -64.13 -4.90
CA GLN A 167 6.11 -65.02 -3.77
C GLN A 167 5.17 -66.23 -3.76
N LEU A 168 3.89 -66.03 -4.08
CA LEU A 168 2.91 -67.10 -4.18
C LEU A 168 3.27 -68.09 -5.30
N VAL A 169 3.58 -67.58 -6.50
CA VAL A 169 3.98 -68.41 -7.65
C VAL A 169 5.31 -69.11 -7.37
N GLY A 170 6.32 -68.40 -6.85
CA GLY A 170 7.62 -68.99 -6.51
C GLY A 170 7.52 -70.06 -5.42
N GLY A 171 6.69 -69.83 -4.38
CA GLY A 171 6.41 -70.81 -3.35
C GLY A 171 5.74 -72.07 -3.89
N PHE A 172 4.79 -71.92 -4.81
CA PHE A 172 4.20 -73.06 -5.53
C PHE A 172 5.25 -73.81 -6.36
N GLU A 173 6.10 -73.13 -7.13
CA GLU A 173 7.15 -73.78 -7.93
C GLU A 173 8.13 -74.58 -7.06
N GLU A 174 8.48 -74.07 -5.87
CA GLU A 174 9.29 -74.78 -4.89
C GLU A 174 8.60 -76.04 -4.35
N LEU A 175 7.32 -75.94 -3.98
CA LEU A 175 6.52 -77.09 -3.55
C LEU A 175 6.38 -78.12 -4.66
N LEU A 176 6.10 -77.70 -5.89
CA LEU A 176 6.02 -78.55 -7.07
C LEU A 176 7.36 -79.29 -7.28
N ARG A 177 8.49 -78.58 -7.17
CA ARG A 177 9.83 -79.18 -7.29
C ARG A 177 10.08 -80.23 -6.20
N ALA A 178 9.68 -79.97 -4.96
CA ALA A 178 9.81 -80.91 -3.85
C ALA A 178 8.92 -82.15 -4.04
N HIS A 179 7.67 -81.97 -4.47
CA HIS A 179 6.75 -83.06 -4.79
C HIS A 179 7.23 -83.91 -5.96
N MET A 180 7.76 -83.31 -7.03
CA MET A 180 8.35 -84.02 -8.16
C MET A 180 9.64 -84.78 -7.77
N ALA A 181 10.51 -84.20 -6.93
CA ALA A 181 11.68 -84.90 -6.40
C ALA A 181 11.31 -86.11 -5.52
N THR A 182 10.23 -85.99 -4.76
CA THR A 182 9.66 -87.08 -3.95
C THR A 182 9.06 -88.18 -4.83
N ALA A 183 8.39 -87.82 -5.93
CA ALA A 183 7.87 -88.77 -6.91
C ALA A 183 8.97 -89.47 -7.74
N ALA A 184 10.09 -88.79 -8.00
CA ALA A 184 11.24 -89.30 -8.75
C ALA A 184 12.21 -90.16 -7.90
N GLY A 185 11.98 -90.30 -6.59
CA GLY A 185 12.74 -91.20 -5.71
C GLY A 185 14.11 -90.68 -5.27
N ALA A 186 14.31 -89.36 -5.19
CA ALA A 186 15.61 -88.75 -4.83
C ALA A 186 15.81 -88.47 -3.32
N GLY A 187 15.11 -89.20 -2.44
CA GLY A 187 15.28 -89.13 -0.98
C GLY A 187 15.87 -90.41 -0.42
N ALA A 188 17.14 -90.37 0.00
CA ALA A 188 17.76 -91.47 0.73
C ALA A 188 17.13 -91.59 2.13
N GLY A 189 16.40 -92.68 2.39
CA GLY A 189 15.94 -92.99 3.75
C GLY A 189 14.63 -93.77 3.78
N THR A 190 14.65 -94.88 4.49
CA THR A 190 13.53 -95.76 4.84
C THR A 190 12.29 -94.99 5.31
N GLY A 191 11.31 -94.83 4.43
CA GLY A 191 10.02 -94.20 4.73
C GLY A 191 8.99 -94.61 3.68
N LYS A 192 7.75 -94.86 4.12
CA LYS A 192 6.59 -95.31 3.36
C LYS A 192 6.55 -94.69 1.94
N ARG A 193 6.63 -95.53 0.88
CA ARG A 193 6.45 -95.10 -0.52
C ARG A 193 5.10 -94.39 -0.64
N VAL A 194 5.13 -93.07 -0.78
CA VAL A 194 3.93 -92.27 -1.10
C VAL A 194 3.52 -92.65 -2.53
N SER A 195 2.24 -92.98 -2.75
CA SER A 195 1.76 -93.34 -4.08
C SER A 195 1.91 -92.15 -5.02
N THR A 196 2.31 -92.38 -6.27
CA THR A 196 2.33 -91.34 -7.32
C THR A 196 0.96 -90.66 -7.46
N ALA A 197 -0.13 -91.36 -7.16
CA ALA A 197 -1.48 -90.80 -7.12
C ALA A 197 -1.67 -89.80 -5.96
N ASP A 198 -1.09 -90.05 -4.78
CA ASP A 198 -1.16 -89.16 -3.62
C ASP A 198 -0.34 -87.88 -3.84
N VAL A 199 0.80 -87.98 -4.52
CA VAL A 199 1.62 -86.81 -4.89
C VAL A 199 0.89 -85.95 -5.92
N LYS A 200 0.29 -86.56 -6.95
CA LYS A 200 -0.53 -85.84 -7.94
C LYS A 200 -1.74 -85.14 -7.31
N ALA A 201 -2.43 -85.80 -6.36
CA ALA A 201 -3.57 -85.22 -5.66
C ALA A 201 -3.18 -83.99 -4.82
N ARG A 202 -2.02 -84.01 -4.17
CA ARG A 202 -1.48 -82.86 -3.44
C ARG A 202 -1.14 -81.70 -4.36
N ILE A 203 -0.47 -81.97 -5.48
CA ILE A 203 -0.14 -80.91 -6.46
C ILE A 203 -1.41 -80.29 -7.05
N LEU A 204 -2.46 -81.07 -7.34
CA LEU A 204 -3.74 -80.54 -7.80
C LEU A 204 -4.39 -79.63 -6.73
N GLN A 205 -4.33 -80.03 -5.45
CA GLN A 205 -4.80 -79.19 -4.35
C GLN A 205 -3.99 -77.88 -4.25
N ASP A 206 -2.67 -77.95 -4.33
CA ASP A 206 -1.79 -76.78 -4.26
C ASP A 206 -2.01 -75.82 -5.45
N ILE A 207 -2.29 -76.34 -6.65
CA ILE A 207 -2.67 -75.54 -7.83
C ILE A 207 -4.02 -74.86 -7.59
N GLU A 208 -5.02 -75.57 -7.07
CA GLU A 208 -6.35 -75.00 -6.80
C GLU A 208 -6.30 -73.92 -5.70
N GLU A 209 -5.51 -74.12 -4.65
CA GLU A 209 -5.28 -73.11 -3.60
C GLU A 209 -4.53 -71.87 -4.14
N THR A 210 -3.57 -72.08 -5.05
CA THR A 210 -2.82 -70.98 -5.69
C THR A 210 -3.69 -70.19 -6.66
N ILE A 211 -4.54 -70.87 -7.44
CA ILE A 211 -5.53 -70.24 -8.33
C ILE A 211 -6.50 -69.37 -7.53
N ALA A 212 -7.06 -69.86 -6.42
CA ALA A 212 -8.01 -69.10 -5.61
C ALA A 212 -7.39 -67.80 -5.04
N LYS A 213 -6.13 -67.86 -4.62
CA LYS A 213 -5.39 -66.67 -4.13
C LYS A 213 -5.04 -65.70 -5.27
N LEU A 214 -4.69 -66.20 -6.45
CA LEU A 214 -4.47 -65.35 -7.63
C LEU A 214 -5.77 -64.68 -8.11
N GLU A 215 -6.91 -65.37 -8.02
CA GLU A 215 -8.24 -64.79 -8.29
C GLU A 215 -8.60 -63.68 -7.29
N GLU A 216 -8.26 -63.85 -6.00
CA GLU A 216 -8.45 -62.80 -4.98
C GLU A 216 -7.58 -61.56 -5.25
N ILE A 217 -6.30 -61.75 -5.58
CA ILE A 217 -5.40 -60.65 -5.94
C ILE A 217 -5.87 -59.95 -7.23
N LEU A 218 -6.36 -60.70 -8.22
CA LEU A 218 -6.95 -60.16 -9.44
C LEU A 218 -8.19 -59.31 -9.14
N ALA A 219 -9.10 -59.79 -8.28
CA ALA A 219 -10.29 -59.04 -7.88
C ALA A 219 -9.94 -57.74 -7.14
N LEU A 220 -8.90 -57.74 -6.29
CA LEU A 220 -8.39 -56.54 -5.64
C LEU A 220 -7.78 -55.54 -6.64
N ALA A 221 -7.05 -56.04 -7.65
CA ALA A 221 -6.49 -55.22 -8.72
C ALA A 221 -7.58 -54.59 -9.60
N GLU A 222 -8.64 -55.34 -9.92
CA GLU A 222 -9.79 -54.87 -10.69
C GLU A 222 -10.62 -53.84 -9.91
N ALA A 223 -10.86 -54.08 -8.61
CA ALA A 223 -11.58 -53.13 -7.75
C ALA A 223 -10.88 -51.77 -7.64
N LYS A 224 -9.54 -51.77 -7.69
CA LYS A 224 -8.72 -50.55 -7.71
C LYS A 224 -8.41 -50.03 -9.11
N ASN A 225 -8.94 -50.68 -10.16
CA ASN A 225 -8.76 -50.34 -11.57
C ASN A 225 -7.29 -50.28 -12.02
N TRP A 226 -6.43 -51.14 -11.45
CA TRP A 226 -5.01 -51.21 -11.75
C TRP A 226 -4.75 -52.05 -13.00
N LYS A 227 -4.98 -51.44 -14.17
CA LYS A 227 -4.97 -52.12 -15.47
C LYS A 227 -3.73 -52.96 -15.75
N LEU A 228 -2.55 -52.49 -15.37
CA LEU A 228 -1.30 -53.22 -15.59
C LEU A 228 -1.23 -54.50 -14.75
N LEU A 229 -1.59 -54.41 -13.46
CA LEU A 229 -1.57 -55.56 -12.55
C LEU A 229 -2.62 -56.59 -12.95
N CYS A 230 -3.82 -56.15 -13.37
CA CYS A 230 -4.84 -57.05 -13.92
C CYS A 230 -4.31 -57.87 -15.11
N CYS A 231 -3.56 -57.24 -16.03
CA CYS A 231 -2.97 -57.95 -17.16
C CYS A 231 -1.89 -58.95 -16.71
N CYS A 232 -1.00 -58.57 -15.80
CA CYS A 232 0.08 -59.43 -15.33
C CYS A 232 -0.45 -60.63 -14.53
N VAL A 233 -1.28 -60.38 -13.51
CA VAL A 233 -1.87 -61.44 -12.67
C VAL A 233 -2.83 -62.31 -13.48
N GLY A 234 -3.58 -61.73 -14.42
CA GLY A 234 -4.46 -62.49 -15.32
C GLY A 234 -3.70 -63.44 -16.24
N ALA A 235 -2.53 -63.04 -16.74
CA ALA A 235 -1.67 -63.92 -17.54
C ALA A 235 -1.13 -65.08 -16.69
N GLU A 236 -0.66 -64.82 -15.47
CA GLU A 236 -0.21 -65.87 -14.53
C GLU A 236 -1.34 -66.83 -14.19
N LEU A 237 -2.53 -66.31 -13.84
CA LEU A 237 -3.71 -67.12 -13.55
C LEU A 237 -4.07 -68.06 -14.72
N GLN A 238 -4.00 -67.56 -15.95
CA GLN A 238 -4.26 -68.36 -17.15
C GLN A 238 -3.24 -69.51 -17.30
N VAL A 239 -1.96 -69.27 -17.01
CA VAL A 239 -0.91 -70.31 -17.02
C VAL A 239 -1.22 -71.39 -15.97
N PHE A 240 -1.66 -71.01 -14.77
CA PHE A 240 -2.05 -71.96 -13.73
C PHE A 240 -3.30 -72.77 -14.10
N LEU A 241 -4.30 -72.14 -14.73
CA LEU A 241 -5.50 -72.82 -15.24
C LEU A 241 -5.13 -73.86 -16.31
N GLU A 242 -4.28 -73.49 -17.27
CA GLU A 242 -3.80 -74.42 -18.31
C GLU A 242 -2.96 -75.56 -17.70
N GLY A 243 -2.09 -75.26 -16.74
CA GLY A 243 -1.32 -76.25 -16.00
C GLY A 243 -2.19 -77.26 -15.26
N ARG A 244 -3.29 -76.80 -14.63
CA ARG A 244 -4.30 -77.66 -14.00
C ARG A 244 -4.94 -78.62 -15.00
N GLU A 245 -5.36 -78.11 -16.16
CA GLU A 245 -6.01 -78.93 -17.20
C GLU A 245 -5.06 -79.97 -17.79
N VAL A 246 -3.79 -79.63 -17.99
CA VAL A 246 -2.76 -80.59 -18.43
C VAL A 246 -2.56 -81.69 -17.39
N MET A 247 -2.50 -81.34 -16.10
CA MET A 247 -2.32 -82.32 -15.03
C MET A 247 -3.52 -83.26 -14.88
N LYS A 248 -4.75 -82.72 -15.02
CA LYS A 248 -6.00 -83.51 -15.06
C LYS A 248 -6.06 -84.46 -16.26
N LYS A 249 -5.56 -84.05 -17.44
CA LYS A 249 -5.47 -84.91 -18.65
C LYS A 249 -4.37 -85.97 -18.57
N SER A 250 -3.40 -85.80 -17.68
CA SER A 250 -2.33 -86.76 -17.39
C SER A 250 -2.67 -87.77 -16.27
N MET A 251 -3.92 -87.74 -15.80
CA MET A 251 -4.55 -88.83 -15.04
C MET A 251 -4.93 -89.98 -15.97
#